data_AF-A0A525DEZ4-F1
#
_entry.id   AF-A0A525DEZ4-F1
#
_cell.length_a   1.000
_cell.length_b   1.000
_cell.length_c   1.000
_cell.angle_alpha   90.00
_cell.angle_beta   90.00
_cell.angle_gamma   90.00
#
_symmetry.space_group_name_H-M   'P 1'
#
loop_
_entity.id
_entity.type
_entity.pdbx_description
1 polymer ?
#
loop_
_entity_poly.entity_id
_entity_poly.type
_entity_poly.pdbx_seq_one_letter_code
_entity_poly.pdbx_strand_id
1 'polypeptide(L)' 'DPTPAEPEQWPEFKGFMMNQDTGGAIRGTARADIFCGNGPFAEYTAGHMNKYGALYFLVLKTQ' A
#
# COMPACT_ATOMS: atom_id res chain seq x y z
N ASP A 1 15.73 7.78 13.87
CA ASP A 1 15.57 8.55 12.62
C ASP A 1 14.61 9.70 12.81
N PRO A 2 14.96 10.91 12.36
CA PRO A 2 13.99 12.00 12.33
C PRO A 2 12.86 11.65 11.35
N THR A 3 11.64 12.04 11.71
CA THR A 3 10.50 11.98 10.80
C THR A 3 10.85 12.74 9.51
N PRO A 4 10.58 12.18 8.33
CA PRO A 4 10.81 12.89 7.07
C PRO A 4 10.04 14.21 7.07
N ALA A 5 10.63 15.26 6.49
CA ALA A 5 9.86 16.45 6.13
C ALA A 5 8.76 16.05 5.13
N GLU A 6 7.58 16.64 5.25
CA GLU A 6 6.49 16.35 4.31
C GLU A 6 6.90 16.75 2.89
N PRO A 7 6.74 15.86 1.89
CA PRO A 7 7.05 16.20 0.52
C PRO A 7 5.99 17.15 -0.06
N GLU A 8 6.40 18.10 -0.90
CA GLU A 8 5.48 18.98 -1.65
C GLU A 8 4.55 18.16 -2.57
N GLN A 9 5.01 17.01 -3.05
CA GLN A 9 4.23 16.03 -3.80
C GLN A 9 4.67 14.59 -3.48
N TRP A 10 3.69 13.70 -3.30
CA TRP A 10 3.95 12.26 -3.17
C TRP A 10 4.34 11.66 -4.53
N PRO A 11 5.42 10.86 -4.61
CA PRO A 11 5.81 10.22 -5.86
C PRO A 11 4.78 9.17 -6.30
N GLU A 12 4.72 8.90 -7.61
CA GLU A 12 3.95 7.75 -8.11
C GLU A 12 4.53 6.44 -7.57
N PHE A 13 3.64 5.54 -7.14
CA PHE A 13 4.01 4.20 -6.69
C PHE A 13 3.42 3.13 -7.60
N LYS A 14 4.28 2.20 -8.04
CA LYS A 14 3.91 0.98 -8.78
C LYS A 14 4.71 -0.17 -8.19
N GLY A 15 4.04 -1.24 -7.76
CA GLY A 15 4.69 -2.37 -7.12
C GLY A 15 3.97 -3.68 -7.39
N PHE A 16 4.74 -4.77 -7.49
CA PHE A 16 4.23 -6.13 -7.46
C PHE A 16 4.24 -6.62 -6.02
N MET A 17 3.09 -7.09 -5.53
CA MET A 17 2.90 -7.48 -4.13
C MET A 17 2.08 -8.76 -4.00
N MET A 18 2.16 -9.39 -2.83
CA MET A 18 1.44 -10.60 -2.48
C MET A 18 0.32 -10.28 -1.48
N ASN A 19 -0.85 -10.90 -1.65
CA ASN A 19 -1.93 -10.82 -0.66
C ASN A 19 -1.66 -11.83 0.46
N GLN A 20 -1.03 -11.38 1.55
CA GLN A 20 -0.59 -12.23 2.66
C GLN A 20 -1.33 -11.99 3.97
N ASP A 21 -2.25 -11.03 4.03
CA ASP A 21 -2.96 -10.66 5.25
C ASP A 21 -4.39 -10.19 4.98
N THR A 22 -5.21 -10.15 6.02
CA THR A 22 -6.61 -9.70 5.98
C THR A 22 -6.89 -8.71 7.11
N GLY A 23 -7.86 -7.80 6.92
CA GLY A 23 -8.21 -6.83 7.95
C GLY A 23 -9.71 -6.54 7.96
N GLY A 24 -10.31 -6.45 9.15
CA GLY A 24 -11.75 -6.24 9.30
C GLY A 24 -12.27 -4.91 8.71
N ALA A 25 -11.38 -3.93 8.50
CA ALA A 25 -11.69 -2.65 7.85
C ALA A 25 -11.47 -2.66 6.32
N ILE A 26 -10.79 -3.68 5.78
CA ILE A 26 -10.52 -3.82 4.35
C ILE A 26 -11.69 -4.57 3.73
N ARG A 27 -12.71 -3.82 3.31
CA ARG A 27 -13.97 -4.34 2.78
C ARG A 27 -14.24 -3.83 1.37
N GLY A 28 -14.87 -4.66 0.55
CA GLY A 28 -15.24 -4.34 -0.83
C GLY A 28 -14.19 -4.73 -1.86
N THR A 29 -14.53 -4.59 -3.13
CA THR A 29 -13.62 -4.82 -4.24
C THR A 29 -12.65 -3.64 -4.40
N ALA A 30 -11.46 -3.90 -4.97
CA ALA A 30 -10.45 -2.89 -5.27
C ALA A 30 -9.96 -2.04 -4.07
N ARG A 31 -9.95 -2.62 -2.86
CA ARG A 31 -9.34 -2.04 -1.64
C ARG A 31 -8.21 -2.94 -1.18
N ALA A 32 -7.04 -2.36 -0.92
CA ALA A 32 -5.89 -3.06 -0.35
C ALA A 32 -5.28 -2.21 0.77
N ASP A 33 -4.71 -2.87 1.77
CA ASP A 33 -3.83 -2.26 2.76
C ASP A 33 -2.38 -2.62 2.42
N ILE A 34 -1.47 -1.64 2.44
CA ILE A 34 -0.07 -1.87 2.07
C ILE A 34 0.76 -1.84 3.34
N PHE A 35 1.31 -3.00 3.69
CA PHE A 35 2.28 -3.08 4.77
C PHE A 35 3.56 -2.31 4.39
N CYS A 36 3.83 -1.21 5.10
CA CYS A 36 4.96 -0.32 4.83
C CYS A 36 6.28 -0.73 5.51
N GLY A 37 6.31 -1.86 6.22
CA GLY A 37 7.45 -2.28 7.04
C GLY A 37 7.30 -1.89 8.50
N ASN A 38 8.43 -1.71 9.21
CA ASN A 38 8.48 -1.36 10.62
C ASN A 38 9.34 -0.11 10.86
N GLY A 39 9.05 0.61 11.95
CA GLY A 39 9.80 1.80 12.37
C GLY A 39 9.18 3.13 11.92
N PRO A 40 9.79 4.28 12.31
CA PRO A 40 9.18 5.60 12.15
C PRO A 40 8.83 5.97 10.70
N PHE A 41 9.63 5.53 9.73
CA PHE A 41 9.36 5.78 8.31
C PHE A 41 8.14 4.99 7.80
N ALA A 42 7.98 3.74 8.24
CA ALA A 42 6.84 2.91 7.88
C ALA A 42 5.55 3.45 8.49
N GLU A 43 5.60 3.87 9.75
CA GLU A 43 4.50 4.54 10.44
C GLU A 43 4.09 5.84 9.72
N TYR A 44 5.06 6.69 9.41
CA TYR A 44 4.82 7.92 8.64
C TYR A 44 4.17 7.60 7.28
N THR A 45 4.72 6.66 6.52
CA THR A 45 4.19 6.31 5.20
C THR A 45 2.76 5.75 5.29
N ALA A 46 2.50 4.83 6.21
CA ALA A 46 1.19 4.22 6.41
C ALA A 46 0.15 5.25 6.88
N GLY A 47 0.52 6.15 7.79
CA GLY A 47 -0.36 7.20 8.30
C GLY A 47 -0.85 8.19 7.23
N HIS A 48 -0.08 8.37 6.16
CA HIS A 48 -0.41 9.27 5.04
C HIS A 48 -1.01 8.52 3.83
N MET A 49 -1.20 7.20 3.94
CA MET A 49 -1.70 6.36 2.85
C MET A 49 -3.22 6.36 2.78
N ASN A 50 -3.77 7.26 1.98
CA ASN A 50 -5.19 7.29 1.60
C ASN A 50 -5.35 7.83 0.19
N LYS A 51 -5.07 6.99 -0.81
CA LYS A 51 -5.01 7.39 -2.23
C LYS A 51 -5.75 6.39 -3.11
N TYR A 52 -6.36 6.88 -4.18
CA TYR A 52 -6.87 6.04 -5.26
C TYR A 52 -5.71 5.51 -6.10
N GLY A 53 -5.90 4.31 -6.67
CA GLY A 53 -4.93 3.67 -7.55
C GLY A 53 -5.59 2.56 -8.37
N ALA A 54 -4.78 1.86 -9.17
CA ALA A 54 -5.23 0.72 -9.97
C ALA A 54 -4.70 -0.58 -9.37
N LEU A 55 -5.60 -1.54 -9.13
CA LEU A 55 -5.29 -2.87 -8.63
C LEU A 55 -5.46 -3.90 -9.75
N TYR A 56 -4.41 -4.66 -10.01
CA TYR A 56 -4.40 -5.73 -11.01
C TYR A 56 -4.07 -7.06 -10.35
N PHE A 57 -4.80 -8.11 -10.72
CA PHE A 57 -4.52 -9.47 -10.30
C PHE A 57 -3.85 -10.24 -11.43
N LEU A 58 -2.75 -10.92 -11.12
CA LEU A 58 -2.20 -11.94 -12.01
C LEU A 58 -3.01 -13.22 -11.80
N VAL A 59 -3.66 -13.66 -12.86
CA VAL A 59 -4.41 -14.92 -12.88
C VAL A 59 -3.60 -15.93 -13.68
N LEU A 60 -3.35 -17.10 -13.08
CA LEU A 60 -2.66 -18.18 -13.77
C LEU A 60 -3.47 -18.60 -15.01
N LYS A 61 -2.83 -18.57 -16.19
CA LYS A 61 -3.44 -19.08 -17.41
C LYS A 61 -3.55 -20.60 -17.31
N THR A 62 -4.76 -21.13 -17.48
CA THR A 62 -4.97 -22.57 -17.61
C THR A 62 -4.55 -23.04 -19.00
N GLN A 63 -4.03 -24.26 -19.06
CA GLN A 63 -3.67 -24.93 -20.33
C GLN A 63 -4.91 -25.28 -21.15
#